data_AF-A0A9E5J781-F1
#
_entry.id   AF-A0A9E5J781-F1
#
_cell.length_a   1.000
_cell.length_b   1.000
_cell.length_c   1.000
_cell.angle_alpha   90.00
_cell.angle_beta   90.00
_cell.angle_gamma   90.00
#
_symmetry.space_group_name_H-M   'P 1'
#
loop_
_entity.id
_entity.type
_entity.pdbx_description
1 polymer ?
#
loop_
_entity_poly.entity_id
_entity_poly.type
_entity_poly.pdbx_seq_one_letter_code
_entity_poly.pdbx_strand_id
1 'polypeptide(L)'
;MTSEHAPTSETHVPAWHPVWVALLGSLWLASVGNYALWQQVHQLPEVSGLRGLAFALGFGVIITSALTAVLSFLNWRGWLKPVLSVFFLSAASGAYFMVSYGIVIDSTMITNVVQTDTKEALDLLNWRMLISLLVLGILPCWVLWKTPIQVLRLRQQIWSNTLTAVVSVVVIVAALLAIFQDFSSIMRNHTQLRYLVNPLNSYYAIGMVAAKPFQRDHKTLLPIGRDAQLATPKSNEKPPLLLLVLGETARMGNFGVNGYGRQTTPALAQENIISLQGVMSCGTSTATSVPCMFSHLGKEASEARKNNYESLIDVLHHAGLAVLWIDNQSGCKG
;
A
#
# COMPACT_ATOMS: atom_id res chain seq x y z
N MET A 1 -15.76 -43.55 57.51
CA MET A 1 -16.13 -42.55 56.47
C MET A 1 -14.86 -42.10 55.79
N THR A 2 -14.46 -42.81 54.74
CA THR A 2 -13.30 -42.53 53.90
C THR A 2 -13.83 -41.96 52.59
N SER A 3 -13.69 -40.65 52.37
CA SER A 3 -14.00 -40.05 51.07
C SER A 3 -12.74 -40.08 50.21
N GLU A 4 -12.66 -41.07 49.32
CA GLU A 4 -11.74 -41.02 48.17
C GLU A 4 -12.15 -39.85 47.27
N HIS A 5 -11.25 -38.88 47.09
CA HIS A 5 -11.36 -37.89 46.03
C HIS A 5 -10.71 -38.49 44.78
N ALA A 6 -11.54 -38.77 43.76
CA ALA A 6 -11.09 -39.15 42.43
C ALA A 6 -10.32 -37.97 41.79
N PRO A 7 -9.14 -38.19 41.17
CA PRO A 7 -8.48 -37.14 40.40
C PRO A 7 -9.24 -36.90 39.10
N THR A 8 -9.70 -35.68 38.91
CA THR A 8 -10.30 -35.20 37.66
C THR A 8 -9.30 -35.35 36.52
N SER A 9 -9.66 -36.10 35.49
CA SER A 9 -8.90 -36.25 34.26
C SER A 9 -8.85 -34.90 33.52
N GLU A 10 -7.77 -34.15 33.69
CA GLU A 10 -7.46 -33.03 32.81
C GLU A 10 -7.27 -33.57 31.39
N THR A 11 -8.19 -33.22 30.49
CA THR A 11 -8.03 -33.49 29.06
C THR A 11 -6.83 -32.70 28.56
N HIS A 12 -5.66 -33.35 28.45
CA HIS A 12 -4.48 -32.79 27.82
C HIS A 12 -4.79 -32.48 26.35
N VAL A 13 -5.15 -31.24 26.05
CA VAL A 13 -5.25 -30.76 24.67
C VAL A 13 -3.83 -30.84 24.08
N PRO A 14 -3.59 -31.64 23.03
CA PRO A 14 -2.26 -31.76 22.46
C PRO A 14 -1.82 -30.40 21.93
N ALA A 15 -0.71 -29.89 22.48
CA ALA A 15 -0.12 -28.65 22.01
C ALA A 15 0.35 -28.83 20.56
N TRP A 16 0.14 -27.81 19.73
CA TRP A 16 0.50 -27.82 18.31
C TRP A 16 1.97 -27.49 18.13
N HIS A 17 2.62 -28.16 17.18
CA HIS A 17 3.99 -27.80 16.80
C HIS A 17 4.00 -26.42 16.11
N PRO A 18 4.93 -25.51 16.43
CA PRO A 18 4.96 -24.15 15.90
C PRO A 18 4.93 -24.06 14.36
N VAL A 19 5.57 -25.02 13.69
CA VAL A 19 5.59 -25.11 12.21
C VAL A 19 4.19 -25.29 11.61
N TRP A 20 3.34 -26.13 12.23
CA TRP A 20 1.97 -26.33 11.73
C TRP A 20 1.14 -25.07 11.87
N VAL A 21 1.31 -24.33 12.97
CA VAL A 21 0.64 -23.04 13.18
C VAL A 21 1.10 -22.01 12.15
N ALA A 22 2.40 -21.94 11.86
CA ALA A 22 2.95 -21.06 10.83
C ALA A 22 2.46 -21.43 9.42
N LEU A 23 2.42 -22.72 9.09
CA LEU A 23 1.96 -23.22 7.78
C LEU A 23 0.46 -22.97 7.58
N LEU A 24 -0.39 -23.31 8.56
CA LEU A 24 -1.83 -23.07 8.48
C LEU A 24 -2.17 -21.57 8.45
N GLY A 25 -1.46 -20.76 9.23
CA GLY A 25 -1.57 -19.31 9.18
C GLY A 25 -1.18 -18.75 7.80
N SER A 26 -0.09 -19.26 7.22
CA SER A 26 0.35 -18.89 5.88
C SER A 26 -0.63 -19.31 4.80
N LEU A 27 -1.24 -20.49 4.92
CA LEU A 27 -2.26 -20.98 4.00
C LEU A 27 -3.52 -20.12 4.06
N TRP A 28 -3.97 -19.73 5.26
CA TRP A 28 -5.09 -18.81 5.44
C TRP A 28 -4.80 -17.44 4.81
N LEU A 29 -3.59 -16.90 5.04
CA LEU A 29 -3.15 -15.65 4.43
C LEU A 29 -3.11 -15.75 2.90
N ALA A 30 -2.50 -16.81 2.36
CA ALA A 30 -2.38 -17.02 0.92
C ALA A 30 -3.72 -17.25 0.21
N SER A 31 -4.72 -17.77 0.93
CA SER A 31 -6.08 -17.97 0.40
C SER A 31 -6.96 -16.77 0.72
N VAL A 32 -7.65 -16.80 1.86
CA VAL A 32 -8.67 -15.83 2.26
C VAL A 32 -8.06 -14.42 2.44
N GLY A 33 -6.87 -14.31 3.04
CA GLY A 33 -6.19 -13.02 3.21
C GLY A 33 -5.76 -12.34 1.90
N ASN A 34 -5.72 -13.11 0.80
CA ASN A 34 -5.39 -12.66 -0.55
C ASN A 34 -6.60 -12.72 -1.50
N TYR A 35 -7.82 -12.65 -0.97
CA TYR A 35 -9.04 -12.69 -1.81
C TYR A 35 -9.02 -11.69 -2.98
N ALA A 36 -8.54 -10.45 -2.74
CA ALA A 36 -8.41 -9.43 -3.79
C ALA A 36 -7.50 -9.86 -4.96
N LEU A 37 -6.38 -10.51 -4.63
CA LEU A 37 -5.44 -11.07 -5.62
C LEU A 37 -6.15 -12.14 -6.46
N TRP A 38 -6.87 -13.06 -5.81
CA TRP A 38 -7.56 -14.15 -6.50
C TRP A 38 -8.68 -13.65 -7.42
N GLN A 39 -9.41 -12.60 -7.01
CA GLN A 39 -10.39 -11.95 -7.89
C GLN A 39 -9.75 -11.41 -9.16
N GLN A 40 -8.60 -10.73 -9.05
CA GLN A 40 -7.88 -10.19 -10.20
C GLN A 40 -7.31 -11.29 -11.09
N VAL A 41 -6.69 -12.32 -10.50
CA VAL A 41 -6.14 -13.47 -11.23
C VAL A 41 -7.25 -14.22 -12.00
N HIS A 42 -8.44 -14.36 -11.41
CA HIS A 42 -9.55 -15.06 -12.07
C HIS A 42 -10.14 -14.29 -13.28
N GLN A 43 -9.98 -12.96 -13.31
CA GLN A 43 -10.43 -12.14 -14.43
C GLN A 43 -9.47 -12.18 -15.64
N LEU A 44 -8.28 -12.75 -15.47
CA LEU A 44 -7.29 -12.83 -16.53
C LEU A 44 -7.66 -13.91 -17.56
N PRO A 45 -7.72 -13.58 -18.87
CA PRO A 45 -7.99 -14.56 -19.92
C PRO A 45 -6.98 -15.72 -19.94
N GLU A 46 -5.74 -15.42 -19.54
CA GLU A 46 -4.60 -16.31 -19.43
C GLU A 46 -4.82 -17.45 -18.40
N VAL A 47 -5.77 -17.28 -17.46
CA VAL A 47 -6.04 -18.19 -16.34
C VAL A 47 -7.39 -18.90 -16.51
N SER A 48 -7.65 -19.41 -17.72
CA SER A 48 -8.86 -20.19 -18.03
C SER A 48 -8.61 -21.71 -18.08
N GLY A 49 -9.62 -22.50 -17.69
CA GLY A 49 -9.58 -23.96 -17.74
C GLY A 49 -8.65 -24.64 -16.72
N LEU A 50 -8.26 -25.90 -17.01
CA LEU A 50 -7.40 -26.72 -16.13
C LEU A 50 -6.01 -26.11 -15.91
N ARG A 51 -5.45 -25.47 -16.94
CA ARG A 51 -4.15 -24.79 -16.85
C ARG A 51 -4.21 -23.58 -15.91
N GLY A 52 -5.29 -22.79 -15.98
CA GLY A 52 -5.52 -21.70 -15.04
C GLY A 52 -5.66 -22.16 -13.59
N LEU A 53 -6.34 -23.29 -13.36
CA LEU A 53 -6.44 -23.88 -12.02
C LEU A 53 -5.08 -24.36 -11.49
N ALA A 54 -4.27 -25.01 -12.34
CA ALA A 54 -2.91 -25.41 -11.99
C ALA A 54 -2.02 -24.19 -11.66
N PHE A 55 -2.14 -23.11 -12.42
CA PHE A 55 -1.47 -21.85 -12.13
C PHE A 55 -1.90 -21.27 -10.77
N ALA A 56 -3.22 -21.17 -10.51
CA ALA A 56 -3.73 -20.63 -9.26
C ALA A 56 -3.28 -21.44 -8.03
N LEU A 57 -3.31 -22.78 -8.12
CA LEU A 57 -2.79 -23.64 -7.06
C LEU A 57 -1.28 -23.48 -6.88
N GLY A 58 -0.51 -23.50 -7.96
CA GLY A 58 0.95 -23.32 -7.91
C GLY A 58 1.33 -21.95 -7.33
N PHE A 59 0.63 -20.89 -7.71
CA PHE A 59 0.85 -19.55 -7.18
C PHE A 59 0.46 -19.45 -5.71
N GLY A 60 -0.63 -20.10 -5.30
CA GLY A 60 -1.05 -20.18 -3.89
C GLY A 60 -0.04 -20.93 -3.03
N VAL A 61 0.56 -22.00 -3.57
CA VAL A 61 1.68 -22.72 -2.94
C VAL A 61 2.90 -21.81 -2.80
N ILE A 62 3.27 -21.06 -3.84
CA ILE A 62 4.38 -20.11 -3.78
C ILE A 62 4.16 -19.06 -2.66
N ILE A 63 2.96 -18.46 -2.59
CA ILE A 63 2.65 -17.46 -1.56
C ILE A 63 2.67 -18.08 -0.16
N THR A 64 2.06 -19.26 -0.01
CA THR A 64 2.04 -20.00 1.28
C THR A 64 3.46 -20.32 1.74
N SER A 65 4.30 -20.83 0.85
CA SER A 65 5.69 -21.17 1.16
C SER A 65 6.53 -19.91 1.42
N ALA A 66 6.32 -18.82 0.68
CA ALA A 66 7.02 -17.55 0.94
C ALA A 66 6.69 -16.99 2.33
N LEU A 67 5.41 -16.99 2.71
CA LEU A 67 4.97 -16.57 4.04
C LEU A 67 5.51 -17.50 5.14
N THR A 68 5.50 -18.81 4.89
CA THR A 68 6.03 -19.80 5.84
C THR A 68 7.53 -19.62 6.02
N ALA A 69 8.27 -19.33 4.94
CA ALA A 69 9.70 -19.01 4.99
C ALA A 69 9.95 -17.76 5.83
N VAL A 70 9.20 -16.67 5.61
CA VAL A 70 9.32 -15.44 6.42
C VAL A 70 9.01 -15.72 7.89
N LEU A 71 7.91 -16.42 8.17
CA LEU A 71 7.53 -16.78 9.53
C LEU A 71 8.55 -17.70 10.20
N SER A 72 9.27 -18.55 9.46
CA SER A 72 10.30 -19.41 10.05
C SER A 72 11.42 -18.60 10.74
N PHE A 73 11.74 -17.39 10.26
CA PHE A 73 12.69 -16.49 10.91
C PHE A 73 12.13 -15.79 12.15
N LEU A 74 10.80 -15.63 12.22
CA LEU A 74 10.08 -14.94 13.29
C LEU A 74 9.42 -15.91 14.29
N ASN A 75 9.53 -17.21 14.02
CA ASN A 75 8.97 -18.27 14.83
C ASN A 75 9.84 -18.51 16.07
N TRP A 76 9.80 -17.56 17.00
CA TRP A 76 10.45 -17.66 18.30
C TRP A 76 9.42 -17.76 19.43
N ARG A 77 9.86 -18.25 20.59
CA ARG A 77 9.00 -18.39 21.77
C ARG A 77 8.35 -17.04 22.11
N GLY A 78 7.03 -17.03 22.15
CA GLY A 78 6.23 -15.83 22.46
C GLY A 78 6.04 -14.85 21.30
N TRP A 79 6.83 -14.93 20.23
CA TRP A 79 6.76 -14.01 19.08
C TRP A 79 5.82 -14.47 17.96
N LEU A 80 5.69 -15.79 17.75
CA LEU A 80 4.86 -16.31 16.65
C LEU A 80 3.42 -15.80 16.69
N LYS A 81 2.78 -15.81 17.88
CA LYS A 81 1.38 -15.36 18.04
C LYS A 81 1.20 -13.86 17.74
N PRO A 82 1.98 -12.94 18.35
CA PRO A 82 1.95 -11.52 17.98
C PRO A 82 2.20 -11.27 16.50
N VAL A 83 3.24 -11.89 15.92
CA VAL A 83 3.61 -11.67 14.51
C VAL A 83 2.49 -12.09 13.57
N LEU A 84 1.94 -13.30 13.74
CA LEU A 84 0.81 -13.76 12.95
C LEU A 84 -0.44 -12.90 13.14
N SER A 85 -0.67 -12.38 14.36
CA SER A 85 -1.79 -11.48 14.61
C SER A 85 -1.68 -10.19 13.81
N VAL A 86 -0.48 -9.60 13.78
CA VAL A 86 -0.20 -8.40 12.96
C VAL A 86 -0.35 -8.72 11.47
N PHE A 87 0.08 -9.91 11.02
CA PHE A 87 -0.06 -10.34 9.62
C PHE A 87 -1.54 -10.53 9.22
N PHE A 88 -2.38 -11.10 10.10
CA PHE A 88 -3.81 -11.24 9.83
C PHE A 88 -4.50 -9.88 9.76
N LEU A 89 -4.20 -8.97 10.69
CA LEU A 89 -4.79 -7.63 10.70
C LEU A 89 -4.34 -6.79 9.49
N SER A 90 -3.07 -6.84 9.12
CA SER A 90 -2.56 -6.13 7.93
C SER A 90 -3.14 -6.71 6.65
N ALA A 91 -3.22 -8.03 6.51
CA ALA A 91 -3.85 -8.68 5.37
C ALA A 91 -5.35 -8.38 5.28
N ALA A 92 -6.07 -8.36 6.41
CA ALA A 92 -7.49 -8.02 6.46
C ALA A 92 -7.76 -6.57 6.02
N SER A 93 -6.96 -5.63 6.52
CA SER A 93 -7.04 -4.22 6.11
C SER A 93 -6.71 -4.08 4.61
N GLY A 94 -5.60 -4.65 4.17
CA GLY A 94 -5.19 -4.60 2.78
C GLY A 94 -6.21 -5.22 1.83
N ALA A 95 -6.73 -6.40 2.16
CA ALA A 95 -7.75 -7.08 1.36
C ALA A 95 -9.01 -6.22 1.24
N TYR A 96 -9.47 -5.60 2.32
CA TYR A 96 -10.64 -4.72 2.30
C TYR A 96 -10.45 -3.55 1.34
N PHE A 97 -9.32 -2.82 1.45
CA PHE A 97 -9.09 -1.65 0.62
C PHE A 97 -8.90 -2.04 -0.86
N MET A 98 -8.21 -3.14 -1.14
CA MET A 98 -8.03 -3.63 -2.51
C MET A 98 -9.36 -4.06 -3.14
N VAL A 99 -10.26 -4.72 -2.41
CA VAL A 99 -11.58 -5.12 -2.92
C VAL A 99 -12.52 -3.94 -3.08
N SER A 100 -12.58 -3.05 -2.08
CA SER A 100 -13.61 -2.00 -2.03
C SER A 100 -13.25 -0.78 -2.88
N TYR A 101 -11.96 -0.44 -2.96
CA TYR A 101 -11.48 0.76 -3.63
C TYR A 101 -10.61 0.45 -4.86
N GLY A 102 -10.30 -0.83 -5.14
CA GLY A 102 -9.46 -1.21 -6.28
C GLY A 102 -8.03 -0.70 -6.18
N ILE A 103 -7.59 -0.32 -4.97
CA ILE A 103 -6.24 0.21 -4.76
C ILE A 103 -5.20 -0.91 -4.79
N VAL A 104 -3.94 -0.51 -4.91
CA VAL A 104 -2.78 -1.38 -4.82
C VAL A 104 -1.89 -0.84 -3.70
N ILE A 105 -1.33 -1.72 -2.87
CA ILE A 105 -0.48 -1.28 -1.74
C ILE A 105 0.97 -1.21 -2.20
N ASP A 106 1.35 -0.04 -2.71
CA ASP A 106 2.72 0.28 -3.11
C ASP A 106 3.35 1.35 -2.18
N SER A 107 4.58 1.80 -2.50
CA SER A 107 5.25 2.82 -1.69
C SER A 107 4.53 4.18 -1.66
N THR A 108 3.77 4.50 -2.71
CA THR A 108 3.03 5.76 -2.80
C THR A 108 1.81 5.70 -1.87
N MET A 109 1.11 4.56 -1.84
CA MET A 109 -0.01 4.35 -0.93
C MET A 109 0.42 4.42 0.54
N ILE A 110 1.56 3.84 0.90
CA ILE A 110 2.10 3.97 2.27
C ILE A 110 2.46 5.42 2.58
N THR A 111 2.99 6.17 1.62
CA THR A 111 3.28 7.60 1.80
C THR A 111 1.99 8.40 2.01
N ASN A 112 0.92 8.10 1.27
CA ASN A 112 -0.39 8.70 1.47
C ASN A 112 -0.91 8.42 2.89
N VAL A 113 -0.87 7.17 3.33
CA VAL A 113 -1.31 6.78 4.70
C VAL A 113 -0.52 7.53 5.78
N VAL A 114 0.79 7.71 5.60
CA VAL A 114 1.65 8.43 6.56
C VAL A 114 1.39 9.94 6.56
N GLN A 115 0.98 10.52 5.42
CA GLN A 115 0.74 11.97 5.26
C GLN A 115 -0.74 12.37 5.39
N THR A 116 -1.63 11.41 5.60
CA THR A 116 -3.07 11.61 5.78
C THR A 116 -3.38 12.13 7.17
N ASP A 117 -4.41 12.98 7.27
CA ASP A 117 -4.90 13.47 8.56
C ASP A 117 -6.04 12.59 9.14
N THR A 118 -6.43 12.89 10.39
CA THR A 118 -7.45 12.09 11.09
C THR A 118 -8.84 12.21 10.47
N LYS A 119 -9.21 13.36 9.89
CA LYS A 119 -10.52 13.54 9.25
C LYS A 119 -10.58 12.74 7.95
N GLU A 120 -9.55 12.84 7.12
CA GLU A 120 -9.41 12.02 5.91
C GLU A 120 -9.49 10.51 6.22
N ALA A 121 -8.81 10.06 7.29
CA ALA A 121 -8.85 8.66 7.70
C ALA A 121 -10.22 8.22 8.26
N LEU A 122 -10.90 9.07 9.02
CA LEU A 122 -12.20 8.78 9.61
C LEU A 122 -13.30 8.65 8.55
N ASP A 123 -13.22 9.43 7.46
CA ASP A 123 -14.17 9.35 6.35
C ASP A 123 -14.13 7.99 5.61
N LEU A 124 -13.03 7.26 5.72
CA LEU A 124 -12.89 5.91 5.15
C LEU A 124 -13.50 4.82 6.05
N LEU A 125 -13.79 5.12 7.33
CA LEU A 125 -14.37 4.16 8.26
C LEU A 125 -15.83 3.91 7.91
N ASN A 126 -16.17 2.65 7.66
CA ASN A 126 -17.55 2.23 7.50
C ASN A 126 -17.79 0.83 8.07
N TRP A 127 -19.07 0.46 8.18
CA TRP A 127 -19.46 -0.82 8.79
C TRP A 127 -18.92 -2.05 8.02
N ARG A 128 -18.76 -1.95 6.70
CA ARG A 128 -18.21 -3.06 5.88
C ARG A 128 -16.74 -3.29 6.22
N MET A 129 -15.98 -2.22 6.43
CA MET A 129 -14.60 -2.33 6.88
C MET A 129 -14.51 -3.02 8.24
N LEU A 130 -15.37 -2.66 9.19
CA LEU A 130 -15.40 -3.28 10.52
C LEU A 130 -15.68 -4.78 10.44
N ILE A 131 -16.66 -5.19 9.62
CA ILE A 131 -16.96 -6.62 9.40
C ILE A 131 -15.78 -7.32 8.73
N SER A 132 -15.17 -6.72 7.72
CA SER A 132 -14.00 -7.30 7.05
C SER A 132 -12.84 -7.52 8.03
N LEU A 133 -12.53 -6.53 8.88
CA LEU A 133 -11.51 -6.65 9.92
C LEU A 133 -11.87 -7.71 10.97
N LEU A 134 -13.14 -7.79 11.36
CA LEU A 134 -13.62 -8.79 12.32
C LEU A 134 -13.46 -10.21 11.77
N VAL A 135 -13.92 -10.47 10.55
CA VAL A 135 -13.94 -11.81 9.95
C VAL A 135 -12.56 -12.23 9.44
N LEU A 136 -11.85 -11.35 8.73
CA LEU A 136 -10.58 -11.70 8.09
C LEU A 136 -9.37 -11.54 9.01
N GLY A 137 -9.48 -10.70 10.05
CA GLY A 137 -8.38 -10.37 10.96
C GLY A 137 -8.61 -10.87 12.38
N ILE A 138 -9.66 -10.39 13.05
CA ILE A 138 -9.88 -10.65 14.48
C ILE A 138 -10.27 -12.11 14.75
N LEU A 139 -11.11 -12.72 13.92
CA LEU A 139 -11.51 -14.13 14.04
C LEU A 139 -10.30 -15.08 13.98
N PRO A 140 -9.43 -15.05 12.94
CA PRO A 140 -8.25 -15.92 12.92
C PRO A 140 -7.25 -15.59 14.04
N CYS A 141 -7.13 -14.32 14.46
CA CYS A 141 -6.39 -13.98 15.67
C CYS A 141 -6.97 -14.69 16.91
N TRP A 142 -8.28 -14.62 17.13
CA TRP A 142 -8.92 -15.26 18.27
C TRP A 142 -8.66 -16.77 18.29
N VAL A 143 -8.79 -17.45 17.15
CA VAL A 143 -8.44 -18.87 17.01
C VAL A 143 -6.96 -19.12 17.34
N LEU A 144 -6.04 -18.31 16.79
CA LEU A 144 -4.59 -18.41 17.05
C LEU A 144 -4.23 -18.23 18.53
N TRP A 145 -4.91 -17.34 19.24
CA TRP A 145 -4.63 -17.12 20.66
C TRP A 145 -5.13 -18.29 21.53
N LYS A 146 -6.21 -18.97 21.12
CA LYS A 146 -6.74 -20.17 21.78
C LYS A 146 -5.92 -21.44 21.51
N THR A 147 -5.09 -21.49 20.46
CA THR A 147 -4.29 -22.69 20.18
C THR A 147 -3.10 -22.82 21.14
N PRO A 148 -2.95 -23.94 21.86
CA PRO A 148 -1.77 -24.21 22.67
C PRO A 148 -0.59 -24.54 21.75
N ILE A 149 0.55 -23.87 21.93
CA ILE A 149 1.75 -24.05 21.10
C ILE A 149 2.84 -24.72 21.93
N GLN A 150 3.44 -25.77 21.37
CA GLN A 150 4.55 -26.48 22.00
C GLN A 150 5.76 -25.57 22.15
N VAL A 151 6.37 -25.59 23.33
CA VAL A 151 7.63 -24.89 23.59
C VAL A 151 8.78 -25.84 23.29
N LEU A 152 9.53 -25.56 22.23
CA LEU A 152 10.72 -26.34 21.87
C LEU A 152 11.97 -25.78 22.57
N ARG A 153 12.98 -26.64 22.75
CA ARG A 153 14.32 -26.21 23.20
C ARG A 153 14.97 -25.36 22.11
N LEU A 154 15.82 -24.39 22.49
CA LEU A 154 16.41 -23.44 21.53
C LEU A 154 17.08 -24.13 20.32
N ARG A 155 17.86 -25.19 20.55
CA ARG A 155 18.51 -25.97 19.47
C ARG A 155 17.49 -26.62 18.53
N GLN A 156 16.40 -27.17 19.08
CA GLN A 156 15.33 -27.78 18.29
C GLN A 156 14.54 -26.72 17.50
N GLN A 157 14.30 -25.54 18.11
CA GLN A 157 13.65 -24.42 17.44
C GLN A 157 14.48 -23.92 16.25
N ILE A 158 15.79 -23.72 16.44
CA ILE A 158 16.70 -23.30 15.36
C ILE A 158 16.68 -24.34 14.23
N TRP A 159 16.85 -25.62 14.55
CA TRP A 159 16.83 -26.67 13.54
C TRP A 159 15.49 -26.73 12.79
N SER A 160 14.38 -26.67 13.53
CA SER A 160 13.04 -26.70 12.95
C SER A 160 12.78 -25.49 12.06
N ASN A 161 13.18 -24.29 12.48
CA ASN A 161 13.03 -23.07 11.69
C ASN A 161 13.90 -23.11 10.44
N THR A 162 15.16 -23.50 10.55
CA THR A 162 16.07 -23.65 9.39
C THR A 162 15.55 -24.67 8.40
N LEU A 163 15.10 -25.85 8.87
CA LEU A 163 14.53 -26.87 8.00
C LEU A 163 13.26 -26.36 7.31
N THR A 164 12.38 -25.67 8.05
CA THR A 164 11.16 -25.06 7.50
C THR A 164 11.48 -24.02 6.43
N ALA A 165 12.49 -23.17 6.66
CA ALA A 165 12.95 -22.19 5.68
C ALA A 165 13.46 -22.86 4.40
N VAL A 166 14.35 -23.86 4.54
CA VAL A 166 14.93 -24.59 3.40
C VAL A 166 13.85 -25.31 2.60
N VAL A 167 12.97 -26.06 3.27
CA VAL A 167 11.86 -26.76 2.60
C VAL A 167 10.95 -25.77 1.89
N SER A 168 10.62 -24.64 2.53
CA SER A 168 9.80 -23.61 1.90
C SER A 168 10.44 -23.04 0.64
N VAL A 169 11.75 -22.77 0.66
CA VAL A 169 12.50 -22.31 -0.52
C VAL A 169 12.49 -23.36 -1.64
N VAL A 170 12.73 -24.63 -1.30
CA VAL A 170 12.68 -25.73 -2.29
C VAL A 170 11.29 -25.83 -2.92
N VAL A 171 10.23 -25.74 -2.11
CA VAL A 171 8.84 -25.77 -2.61
C VAL A 171 8.54 -24.56 -3.50
N ILE A 172 9.02 -23.36 -3.15
CA ILE A 172 8.89 -22.16 -4.01
C ILE A 172 9.54 -22.41 -5.36
N VAL A 173 10.79 -22.88 -5.38
CA VAL A 173 11.52 -23.13 -6.63
C VAL A 173 10.83 -24.21 -7.47
N ALA A 174 10.42 -25.31 -6.85
CA ALA A 174 9.73 -26.40 -7.56
C ALA A 174 8.39 -25.94 -8.14
N ALA A 175 7.57 -25.24 -7.36
CA ALA A 175 6.29 -24.70 -7.82
C ALA A 175 6.50 -23.66 -8.94
N LEU A 176 7.46 -22.76 -8.80
CA LEU A 176 7.80 -21.76 -9.82
C LEU A 176 8.24 -22.40 -11.12
N LEU A 177 9.10 -23.42 -11.08
CA LEU A 177 9.53 -24.16 -12.27
C LEU A 177 8.35 -24.87 -12.96
N ALA A 178 7.40 -25.41 -12.19
CA ALA A 178 6.23 -26.08 -12.72
C ALA A 178 5.26 -25.13 -13.46
N ILE A 179 5.15 -23.87 -13.03
CA ILE A 179 4.24 -22.87 -13.63
C ILE A 179 4.97 -21.72 -14.35
N PHE A 180 6.25 -21.88 -14.66
CA PHE A 180 7.16 -20.78 -15.01
C PHE A 180 6.68 -19.93 -16.20
N GLN A 181 6.17 -20.56 -17.26
CA GLN A 181 5.72 -19.84 -18.46
C GLN A 181 4.55 -18.91 -18.15
N ASP A 182 3.53 -19.42 -17.47
CA ASP A 182 2.33 -18.66 -17.12
C ASP A 182 2.66 -17.57 -16.10
N PHE A 183 3.47 -17.92 -15.09
CA PHE A 183 3.95 -16.95 -14.10
C PHE A 183 4.74 -15.81 -14.73
N SER A 184 5.69 -16.11 -15.62
CA SER A 184 6.51 -15.10 -16.30
C SER A 184 5.66 -14.18 -17.18
N SER A 185 4.71 -14.73 -17.95
CA SER A 185 3.78 -13.96 -18.78
C SER A 185 2.94 -13.00 -17.93
N ILE A 186 2.27 -13.53 -16.90
CA ILE A 186 1.39 -12.76 -16.03
C ILE A 186 2.17 -11.68 -15.27
N MET A 187 3.36 -11.99 -14.73
CA MET A 187 4.18 -10.99 -14.03
C MET A 187 4.74 -9.89 -14.95
N ARG A 188 4.93 -10.17 -16.24
CA ARG A 188 5.38 -9.19 -17.23
C ARG A 188 4.24 -8.32 -17.74
N ASN A 189 3.08 -8.90 -18.01
CA ASN A 189 1.92 -8.20 -18.58
C ASN A 189 1.09 -7.47 -17.50
N HIS A 190 1.03 -8.03 -16.28
CA HIS A 190 0.21 -7.55 -15.17
C HIS A 190 1.06 -7.25 -13.94
N THR A 191 2.02 -6.33 -14.11
CA THR A 191 2.99 -5.96 -13.06
C THR A 191 2.36 -5.45 -11.76
N GLN A 192 1.08 -5.02 -11.76
CA GLN A 192 0.36 -4.64 -10.54
C GLN A 192 0.11 -5.81 -9.58
N LEU A 193 0.02 -7.05 -10.06
CA LEU A 193 -0.36 -8.21 -9.24
C LEU A 193 0.63 -8.47 -8.09
N ARG A 194 1.91 -8.15 -8.29
CA ARG A 194 2.95 -8.29 -7.25
C ARG A 194 2.68 -7.45 -6.01
N TYR A 195 1.95 -6.34 -6.16
CA TYR A 195 1.61 -5.44 -5.08
C TYR A 195 0.24 -5.75 -4.44
N LEU A 196 -0.46 -6.78 -4.93
CA LEU A 196 -1.69 -7.29 -4.32
C LEU A 196 -1.44 -8.41 -3.28
N VAL A 197 -0.21 -8.94 -3.22
CA VAL A 197 0.12 -10.07 -2.35
C VAL A 197 0.21 -9.63 -0.88
N ASN A 198 -0.88 -9.82 -0.14
CA ASN A 198 -0.97 -9.55 1.28
C ASN A 198 -0.27 -10.62 2.13
N PRO A 199 0.27 -10.25 3.31
CA PRO A 199 0.59 -8.89 3.75
C PRO A 199 1.99 -8.43 3.27
N LEU A 200 2.66 -9.23 2.43
CA LEU A 200 4.04 -8.96 1.96
C LEU A 200 4.17 -7.62 1.24
N ASN A 201 3.17 -7.25 0.44
CA ASN A 201 3.09 -5.96 -0.25
C ASN A 201 3.26 -4.77 0.71
N SER A 202 2.58 -4.81 1.85
CA SER A 202 2.54 -3.74 2.84
C SER A 202 3.88 -3.60 3.52
N TYR A 203 4.48 -4.72 3.96
CA TYR A 203 5.81 -4.70 4.60
C TYR A 203 6.93 -4.31 3.63
N TYR A 204 6.86 -4.78 2.38
CA TYR A 204 7.79 -4.37 1.33
C TYR A 204 7.70 -2.86 1.06
N ALA A 205 6.48 -2.33 0.90
CA ALA A 205 6.24 -0.92 0.67
C ALA A 205 6.70 -0.05 1.86
N ILE A 206 6.43 -0.46 3.10
CA ILE A 206 6.93 0.21 4.31
C ILE A 206 8.46 0.23 4.32
N GLY A 207 9.12 -0.90 4.03
CA GLY A 207 10.58 -0.98 3.96
C GLY A 207 11.17 -0.03 2.92
N MET A 208 10.56 0.06 1.73
CA MET A 208 10.98 1.01 0.70
C MET A 208 10.80 2.46 1.14
N VAL A 209 9.66 2.82 1.75
CA VAL A 209 9.42 4.19 2.24
C VAL A 209 10.38 4.54 3.36
N ALA A 210 10.65 3.62 4.30
CA ALA A 210 11.62 3.82 5.37
C ALA A 210 13.06 3.98 4.85
N ALA A 211 13.39 3.37 3.71
CA ALA A 211 14.70 3.51 3.06
C ALA A 211 14.86 4.84 2.26
N LYS A 212 13.77 5.44 1.78
CA LYS A 212 13.81 6.68 0.95
C LYS A 212 14.58 7.84 1.61
N PRO A 213 14.41 8.15 2.92
CA PRO A 213 15.19 9.20 3.58
C PRO A 213 16.70 9.00 3.53
N PHE A 214 17.17 7.75 3.53
CA PHE A 214 18.60 7.43 3.45
C PHE A 214 19.17 7.55 2.03
N GLN A 215 18.31 7.63 1.02
CA GLN A 215 18.70 7.76 -0.39
C GLN A 215 18.62 9.20 -0.91
N ARG A 216 17.96 10.10 -0.17
CA ARG A 216 17.76 11.50 -0.53
C ARG A 216 18.52 12.41 0.43
N ASP A 217 19.24 13.37 -0.11
CA ASP A 217 19.82 14.43 0.72
C ASP A 217 18.73 15.41 1.13
N HIS A 218 18.25 15.24 2.36
CA HIS A 218 17.27 16.14 2.96
C HIS A 218 17.92 17.34 3.66
N LYS A 219 19.27 17.41 3.73
CA LYS A 219 19.96 18.45 4.50
C LYS A 219 20.09 19.75 3.72
N THR A 220 20.05 19.69 2.39
CA THR A 220 20.26 20.86 1.53
C THR A 220 19.09 21.07 0.60
N LEU A 221 18.48 22.24 0.67
CA LEU A 221 17.53 22.73 -0.32
C LEU A 221 18.32 23.52 -1.36
N LEU A 222 18.38 23.03 -2.59
CA LEU A 222 19.13 23.68 -3.66
C LEU A 222 18.34 24.88 -4.19
N PRO A 223 18.94 26.09 -4.21
CA PRO A 223 18.24 27.29 -4.61
C PRO A 223 17.95 27.29 -6.11
N ILE A 224 16.82 27.89 -6.49
CA ILE A 224 16.38 28.06 -7.89
C ILE A 224 15.91 29.50 -8.08
N GLY A 225 16.20 30.09 -9.24
CA GLY A 225 15.64 31.39 -9.63
C GLY A 225 16.00 32.56 -8.72
N ARG A 226 17.20 32.56 -8.13
CA ARG A 226 17.70 33.66 -7.27
C ARG A 226 17.94 34.97 -8.01
N ASP A 227 18.03 34.88 -9.33
CA ASP A 227 18.14 35.98 -10.29
C ASP A 227 16.77 36.44 -10.82
N ALA A 228 15.67 35.80 -10.41
CA ALA A 228 14.33 36.22 -10.80
C ALA A 228 14.06 37.65 -10.26
N GLN A 229 13.58 38.52 -11.14
CA GLN A 229 13.23 39.90 -10.80
C GLN A 229 11.90 40.25 -11.46
N LEU A 230 11.05 40.97 -10.73
CA LEU A 230 9.84 41.55 -11.32
C LEU A 230 10.22 42.63 -12.34
N ALA A 231 9.55 42.60 -13.49
CA ALA A 231 9.61 43.71 -14.42
C ALA A 231 8.98 44.94 -13.75
N THR A 232 9.68 46.08 -13.79
CA THR A 232 9.16 47.34 -13.26
C THR A 232 7.87 47.70 -14.02
N PRO A 233 6.70 47.74 -13.34
CA PRO A 233 5.46 48.11 -14.00
C PRO A 233 5.57 49.55 -14.51
N LYS A 234 4.98 49.83 -15.67
CA LYS A 234 4.87 51.23 -16.12
C LYS A 234 4.03 52.01 -15.11
N SER A 235 4.34 53.28 -14.93
CA SER A 235 3.75 54.15 -13.89
C SER A 235 2.21 54.21 -13.85
N ASN A 236 1.52 53.73 -14.90
CA ASN A 236 0.05 53.71 -15.02
C ASN A 236 -0.57 52.30 -15.06
N GLU A 237 0.22 51.24 -14.85
CA GLU A 237 -0.27 49.86 -14.85
C GLU A 237 -0.63 49.40 -13.43
N LYS A 238 -1.78 48.74 -13.29
CA LYS A 238 -2.17 48.12 -12.02
C LYS A 238 -1.20 46.98 -11.69
N PRO A 239 -0.87 46.74 -10.40
CA PRO A 239 -0.08 45.59 -10.01
C PRO A 239 -0.73 44.28 -10.48
N PRO A 240 0.05 43.31 -11.01
CA PRO A 240 -0.50 42.02 -11.42
C PRO A 240 -0.94 41.22 -10.19
N LEU A 241 -2.11 40.58 -10.27
CA LEU A 241 -2.61 39.63 -9.28
C LEU A 241 -2.83 38.29 -9.97
N LEU A 242 -2.16 37.24 -9.47
CA LEU A 242 -2.35 35.87 -9.90
C LEU A 242 -3.01 35.07 -8.77
N LEU A 243 -4.16 34.49 -9.05
CA LEU A 243 -4.82 33.53 -8.17
C LEU A 243 -4.71 32.13 -8.76
N LEU A 244 -3.96 31.25 -8.09
CA LEU A 244 -3.86 29.84 -8.45
C LEU A 244 -4.78 29.02 -7.54
N VAL A 245 -5.80 28.40 -8.13
CA VAL A 245 -6.69 27.48 -7.41
C VAL A 245 -6.24 26.06 -7.68
N LEU A 246 -5.70 25.40 -6.66
CA LEU A 246 -5.33 23.99 -6.71
C LEU A 246 -6.54 23.13 -6.33
N GLY A 247 -7.09 22.40 -7.30
CA GLY A 247 -8.21 21.49 -7.07
C GLY A 247 -7.79 20.18 -6.38
N GLU A 248 -8.78 19.43 -5.91
CA GLU A 248 -8.60 18.11 -5.28
C GLU A 248 -9.52 17.08 -5.95
N THR A 249 -8.96 15.93 -6.38
CA THR A 249 -9.65 14.76 -6.97
C THR A 249 -10.54 15.01 -8.21
N ALA A 250 -10.79 16.26 -8.59
CA ALA A 250 -11.60 16.66 -9.73
C ALA A 250 -10.98 16.15 -11.05
N ARG A 251 -11.82 15.59 -11.94
CA ARG A 251 -11.38 15.02 -13.22
C ARG A 251 -12.07 15.67 -14.41
N MET A 252 -11.30 15.91 -15.46
CA MET A 252 -11.72 16.59 -16.69
C MET A 252 -12.99 15.98 -17.31
N GLY A 253 -13.08 14.64 -17.34
CA GLY A 253 -14.21 13.91 -17.94
C GLY A 253 -15.57 14.12 -17.27
N ASN A 254 -15.64 14.87 -16.17
CA ASN A 254 -16.86 15.19 -15.45
C ASN A 254 -17.16 16.70 -15.42
N PHE A 255 -16.46 17.52 -16.19
CA PHE A 255 -16.66 18.96 -16.24
C PHE A 255 -17.63 19.32 -17.39
N GLY A 256 -18.74 19.99 -17.05
CA GLY A 256 -19.75 20.39 -18.03
C GLY A 256 -19.21 21.30 -19.12
N VAL A 257 -18.33 22.25 -18.76
CA VAL A 257 -17.59 23.11 -19.71
C VAL A 257 -16.68 22.34 -20.67
N ASN A 258 -16.39 21.07 -20.38
CA ASN A 258 -15.64 20.17 -21.27
C ASN A 258 -16.53 19.21 -22.07
N GLY A 259 -17.86 19.43 -22.08
CA GLY A 259 -18.80 18.60 -22.83
C GLY A 259 -19.32 17.38 -22.07
N TYR A 260 -19.17 17.32 -20.75
CA TYR A 260 -19.81 16.26 -19.95
C TYR A 260 -21.34 16.35 -20.06
N GLY A 261 -22.01 15.20 -20.20
CA GLY A 261 -23.46 15.15 -20.45
C GLY A 261 -24.36 15.72 -19.34
N ARG A 262 -23.80 16.05 -18.17
CA ARG A 262 -24.49 16.82 -17.12
C ARG A 262 -23.78 18.16 -16.92
N GLN A 263 -24.56 19.23 -16.76
CA GLN A 263 -23.99 20.55 -16.50
C GLN A 263 -23.50 20.67 -15.04
N THR A 264 -22.28 20.21 -14.78
CA THR A 264 -21.64 20.22 -13.45
C THR A 264 -20.94 21.54 -13.13
N THR A 265 -20.75 22.41 -14.12
CA THR A 265 -20.04 23.69 -13.98
C THR A 265 -20.90 24.84 -14.54
N PRO A 266 -22.12 25.06 -14.03
CA PRO A 266 -23.07 26.02 -14.61
C PRO A 266 -22.59 27.47 -14.51
N ALA A 267 -21.92 27.85 -13.42
CA ALA A 267 -21.37 29.20 -13.24
C ALA A 267 -20.23 29.47 -14.22
N LEU A 268 -19.27 28.54 -14.33
CA LEU A 268 -18.14 28.67 -15.26
C LEU A 268 -18.57 28.74 -16.73
N ALA A 269 -19.72 28.14 -17.09
CA ALA A 269 -20.25 28.20 -18.45
C ALA A 269 -20.78 29.60 -18.84
N GLN A 270 -20.98 30.50 -17.88
CA GLN A 270 -21.41 31.88 -18.11
C GLN A 270 -20.22 32.85 -18.23
N GLU A 271 -19.02 32.39 -17.88
CA GLU A 271 -17.81 33.20 -17.85
C GLU A 271 -16.99 33.05 -19.14
N ASN A 272 -16.19 34.05 -19.46
CA ASN A 272 -15.24 33.98 -20.57
C ASN A 272 -13.98 33.19 -20.15
N ILE A 273 -14.05 31.87 -20.24
CA ILE A 273 -12.98 30.96 -19.81
C ILE A 273 -12.23 30.31 -20.97
N ILE A 274 -10.97 29.97 -20.72
CA ILE A 274 -10.21 29.05 -21.56
C ILE A 274 -10.17 27.71 -20.83
N SER A 275 -10.81 26.69 -21.42
CA SER A 275 -10.75 25.33 -20.89
C SER A 275 -9.69 24.51 -21.62
N LEU A 276 -8.69 24.03 -20.88
CA LEU A 276 -7.63 23.17 -21.41
C LEU A 276 -8.07 21.71 -21.36
N GLN A 277 -8.20 21.08 -22.52
CA GLN A 277 -8.51 19.66 -22.65
C GLN A 277 -7.24 18.82 -22.81
N GLY A 278 -7.26 17.57 -22.33
CA GLY A 278 -6.11 16.66 -22.45
C GLY A 278 -4.97 16.92 -21.47
N VAL A 279 -5.21 17.70 -20.41
CA VAL A 279 -4.21 17.91 -19.34
C VAL A 279 -4.11 16.67 -18.46
N MET A 280 -2.87 16.23 -18.18
CA MET A 280 -2.57 15.07 -17.35
C MET A 280 -1.83 15.51 -16.10
N SER A 281 -2.18 14.92 -14.95
CA SER A 281 -1.52 15.19 -13.68
C SER A 281 -0.14 14.52 -13.61
N CYS A 282 0.75 15.06 -12.78
CA CYS A 282 2.06 14.43 -12.54
C CYS A 282 1.93 13.09 -11.79
N GLY A 283 0.97 12.99 -10.86
CA GLY A 283 0.65 11.76 -10.14
C GLY A 283 -0.85 11.59 -9.94
N THR A 284 -1.23 10.54 -9.20
CA THR A 284 -2.62 10.21 -8.85
C THR A 284 -2.93 10.40 -7.37
N SER A 285 -1.98 10.96 -6.60
CA SER A 285 -2.19 11.37 -5.22
C SER A 285 -1.68 12.80 -4.99
N THR A 286 -2.25 13.48 -4.00
CA THR A 286 -1.85 14.83 -3.57
C THR A 286 -0.37 14.87 -3.15
N ALA A 287 0.07 13.84 -2.42
CA ALA A 287 1.46 13.69 -1.96
C ALA A 287 2.49 13.61 -3.09
N THR A 288 2.11 13.12 -4.27
CA THR A 288 2.98 13.07 -5.45
C THR A 288 2.79 14.30 -6.35
N SER A 289 1.54 14.69 -6.58
CA SER A 289 1.21 15.70 -7.58
C SER A 289 1.60 17.09 -7.16
N VAL A 290 1.33 17.49 -5.91
CA VAL A 290 1.58 18.86 -5.44
C VAL A 290 3.07 19.21 -5.50
N PRO A 291 3.99 18.43 -4.88
CA PRO A 291 5.41 18.77 -4.95
C PRO A 291 5.98 18.73 -6.38
N CYS A 292 5.40 17.90 -7.25
CA CYS A 292 5.82 17.83 -8.65
C CYS A 292 5.37 19.05 -9.46
N MET A 293 4.12 19.52 -9.28
CA MET A 293 3.57 20.66 -10.01
C MET A 293 4.29 21.97 -9.69
N PHE A 294 4.77 22.13 -8.45
CA PHE A 294 5.55 23.29 -8.03
C PHE A 294 7.06 23.10 -8.21
N SER A 295 7.51 21.97 -8.78
CA SER A 295 8.92 21.76 -9.11
C SER A 295 9.23 22.24 -10.53
N HIS A 296 10.49 22.59 -10.76
CA HIS A 296 11.02 22.79 -12.12
C HIS A 296 11.23 21.46 -12.87
N LEU A 297 11.12 20.32 -12.18
CA LEU A 297 11.32 18.98 -12.75
C LEU A 297 10.02 18.44 -13.35
N GLY A 298 10.15 17.79 -14.51
CA GLY A 298 9.08 16.92 -15.03
C GLY A 298 8.88 15.66 -14.19
N LYS A 299 7.78 14.94 -14.41
CA LYS A 299 7.37 13.76 -13.62
C LYS A 299 8.50 12.77 -13.33
N GLU A 300 9.12 12.23 -14.37
CA GLU A 300 10.15 11.19 -14.24
C GLU A 300 11.36 11.67 -13.42
N ALA A 301 11.80 12.90 -13.68
CA ALA A 301 12.91 13.51 -12.95
C ALA A 301 12.53 13.82 -11.49
N SER A 302 11.29 14.23 -11.23
CA SER A 302 10.78 14.47 -9.88
C SER A 302 10.71 13.19 -9.05
N GLU A 303 10.29 12.07 -9.66
CA GLU A 303 10.26 10.76 -9.00
C GLU A 303 11.68 10.25 -8.67
N ALA A 304 12.62 10.41 -9.61
CA ALA A 304 14.01 9.97 -9.48
C ALA A 304 14.94 10.93 -8.70
N ARG A 305 14.43 12.08 -8.24
CA ARG A 305 15.27 13.13 -7.62
C ARG A 305 15.95 12.65 -6.35
N LYS A 306 17.22 13.04 -6.21
CA LYS A 306 18.06 12.79 -5.02
C LYS A 306 18.20 14.00 -4.10
N ASN A 307 18.04 15.20 -4.66
CA ASN A 307 18.13 16.47 -3.95
C ASN A 307 16.76 17.13 -3.90
N ASN A 308 16.56 17.98 -2.89
CA ASN A 308 15.43 18.88 -2.83
C ASN A 308 15.82 20.22 -3.46
N TYR A 309 14.86 20.85 -4.12
CA TYR A 309 15.05 22.11 -4.81
C TYR A 309 13.99 23.09 -4.34
N GLU A 310 14.33 24.37 -4.33
CA GLU A 310 13.35 25.45 -4.20
C GLU A 310 12.27 25.31 -5.28
N SER A 311 11.04 25.56 -4.87
CA SER A 311 9.81 25.43 -5.65
C SER A 311 9.51 26.70 -6.44
N LEU A 312 8.49 26.65 -7.30
CA LEU A 312 7.95 27.84 -7.96
C LEU A 312 7.55 28.92 -6.95
N ILE A 313 7.03 28.54 -5.77
CA ILE A 313 6.64 29.49 -4.73
C ILE A 313 7.84 30.26 -4.20
N ASP A 314 8.97 29.57 -3.99
CA ASP A 314 10.22 30.19 -3.55
C ASP A 314 10.75 31.17 -4.61
N VAL A 315 10.71 30.78 -5.90
CA VAL A 315 11.13 31.64 -7.01
C VAL A 315 10.27 32.91 -7.10
N LEU A 316 8.94 32.79 -6.95
CA LEU A 316 8.04 33.96 -6.96
C LEU A 316 8.34 34.90 -5.79
N HIS A 317 8.65 34.34 -4.62
CA HIS A 317 9.08 35.13 -3.47
C HIS A 317 10.43 35.83 -3.71
N HIS A 318 11.43 35.13 -4.27
CA HIS A 318 12.73 35.73 -4.64
C HIS A 318 12.56 36.88 -5.64
N ALA A 319 11.61 36.77 -6.57
CA ALA A 319 11.29 37.82 -7.53
C ALA A 319 10.68 39.09 -6.90
N GLY A 320 10.25 39.03 -5.62
CA GLY A 320 9.65 40.15 -4.89
C GLY A 320 8.12 40.16 -4.89
N LEU A 321 7.46 39.06 -5.27
CA LEU A 321 6.00 38.95 -5.17
C LEU A 321 5.56 38.62 -3.74
N ALA A 322 4.44 39.18 -3.32
CA ALA A 322 3.74 38.75 -2.11
C ALA A 322 3.02 37.43 -2.38
N VAL A 323 3.51 36.34 -1.80
CA VAL A 323 2.91 35.00 -1.94
C VAL A 323 2.08 34.67 -0.71
N LEU A 324 0.84 34.23 -0.93
CA LEU A 324 -0.08 33.77 0.12
C LEU A 324 -0.62 32.38 -0.25
N TRP A 325 -0.41 31.41 0.64
CA TRP A 325 -1.01 30.07 0.52
C TRP A 325 -2.18 29.94 1.50
N ILE A 326 -3.38 29.72 0.97
CA ILE A 326 -4.57 29.44 1.78
C ILE A 326 -4.91 27.96 1.60
N ASP A 327 -4.77 27.19 2.67
CA ASP A 327 -4.99 25.76 2.66
C ASP A 327 -6.34 25.39 3.29
N ASN A 328 -7.07 24.48 2.65
CA ASN A 328 -8.29 23.88 3.20
C ASN A 328 -8.26 22.35 3.00
N GLN A 329 -7.07 21.75 3.04
CA GLN A 329 -6.84 20.33 2.85
C GLN A 329 -5.88 19.80 3.93
N SER A 330 -5.31 18.60 3.74
CA SER A 330 -4.33 18.00 4.66
C SER A 330 -2.93 18.65 4.60
N GLY A 331 -2.85 19.93 4.22
CA GLY A 331 -1.63 20.75 4.15
C GLY A 331 -0.98 20.86 2.76
N CYS A 332 0.03 21.74 2.66
CA CYS A 332 0.72 22.10 1.41
C CYS A 332 1.72 21.04 0.87
N LYS A 333 1.92 19.94 1.60
CA LYS A 333 2.80 18.79 1.25
C LYS A 333 4.29 19.11 1.02
N GLY A 334 4.77 20.19 1.62
CA GLY A 334 6.19 20.59 1.60
C GLY A 334 6.37 21.86 0.79
#